data_AF-A0A9P4XQB5-F1
#
_entry.id   AF-A0A9P4XQB5-F1
#
_cell.length_a   1.000
_cell.length_b   1.000
_cell.length_c   1.000
_cell.angle_alpha   90.00
_cell.angle_beta   90.00
_cell.angle_gamma   90.00
#
_symmetry.space_group_name_H-M   'P 1'
#
loop_
_entity.id
_entity.type
_entity.pdbx_description
1 polymer ?
#
loop_
_entity_poly.entity_id
_entity_poly.type
_entity_poly.pdbx_seq_one_letter_code
_entity_poly.pdbx_strand_id
1 'polypeptide(L)'
;HSKGVQASGDIQASVASTCDPFGLAPAAIPFEPSKPSRLCNMPTPESELFKSQKPTVAPTFNGVDFDDTKAFKAAEDAIIREQWVGAMMTRIVGEELGKCYVREGVNHLENCGHLREKYLQLLGANKVKGTKFIQQNYLEKKDQDFDLERKSLASPSDRQPHSYKNPPALTMFCTRCLRATVVRRQLPFSRQFSSSLRFYSAEPQLSTPVVDAGEAAKPTPTSRSICPEGTVLNGLNYTKGGQDPVALKDEDYPEWLWSCLDVMKKADAEDDNLGDEFSKSKKQRKLAAKRQKALEAKLLAEGNLEALAPKVPLQQQSINLPGDKNGSVLDNIAAADKREELRKAMRKERRATIKESNYLKSM
;
A
#
# COMPACT_ATOMS: atom_id res chain seq x y z
N HIS A 1 40.26 -6.76 -66.42
CA HIS A 1 39.35 -7.64 -67.17
C HIS A 1 37.93 -7.35 -66.68
N SER A 2 37.14 -6.48 -67.30
CA SER A 2 36.45 -6.55 -68.61
C SER A 2 35.39 -7.67 -68.69
N LYS A 3 34.19 -7.25 -69.16
CA LYS A 3 32.95 -7.98 -69.54
C LYS A 3 31.95 -8.18 -68.37
N GLY A 4 30.75 -7.61 -68.34
CA GLY A 4 29.87 -7.06 -69.38
C GLY A 4 29.04 -8.14 -70.04
N VAL A 5 27.70 -8.06 -69.94
CA VAL A 5 26.68 -8.38 -70.98
C VAL A 5 25.27 -8.11 -70.43
N GLN A 6 24.50 -7.35 -71.22
CA GLN A 6 23.08 -6.99 -71.12
C GLN A 6 22.18 -8.03 -71.82
N ALA A 7 20.89 -8.07 -71.45
CA ALA A 7 19.71 -8.27 -72.32
C ALA A 7 18.46 -8.02 -71.47
N SER A 8 17.64 -6.97 -71.65
CA SER A 8 16.74 -6.60 -72.77
C SER A 8 15.47 -7.46 -72.83
N GLY A 9 14.32 -6.78 -72.68
CA GLY A 9 12.96 -7.35 -72.76
C GLY A 9 11.91 -6.26 -72.60
N ASP A 10 11.79 -5.40 -73.62
CA ASP A 10 10.74 -4.38 -73.79
C ASP A 10 9.37 -5.02 -74.09
N ILE A 11 8.30 -4.43 -73.54
CA ILE A 11 6.97 -4.43 -74.17
C ILE A 11 6.44 -2.99 -74.13
N GLN A 12 6.37 -2.38 -75.32
CA GLN A 12 5.70 -1.13 -75.62
C GLN A 12 4.19 -1.33 -75.80
N ALA A 13 3.41 -0.31 -75.41
CA ALA A 13 2.27 0.28 -76.14
C ALA A 13 1.67 1.38 -75.24
N SER A 14 1.18 2.54 -75.66
CA SER A 14 1.19 3.28 -76.93
C SER A 14 0.51 4.63 -76.62
N VAL A 15 1.20 5.71 -76.96
CA VAL A 15 0.77 7.08 -77.34
C VAL A 15 -0.73 7.46 -77.45
N ALA A 16 -1.07 8.63 -76.88
CA ALA A 16 -1.85 9.75 -77.45
C ALA A 16 -1.84 10.89 -76.40
N SER A 17 -1.11 12.00 -76.51
CA SER A 17 -1.08 13.11 -77.49
C SER A 17 -2.40 13.88 -77.63
N THR A 18 -2.52 14.99 -76.89
CA THR A 18 -3.13 16.25 -77.34
C THR A 18 -2.57 17.41 -76.50
N CYS A 19 -1.80 18.28 -77.15
CA CYS A 19 -1.53 19.67 -76.74
C CYS A 19 -2.77 20.53 -77.09
N ASP A 20 -3.12 21.60 -76.36
CA ASP A 20 -2.65 22.99 -76.54
C ASP A 20 -3.57 23.93 -75.69
N PRO A 21 -3.37 25.26 -75.60
CA PRO A 21 -2.22 26.04 -75.11
C PRO A 21 -2.69 27.22 -74.19
N PHE A 22 -1.87 28.25 -73.98
CA PHE A 22 -2.04 29.49 -73.16
C PHE A 22 -1.58 29.37 -71.69
N GLY A 23 -0.53 30.05 -71.23
CA GLY A 23 0.35 31.03 -71.86
C GLY A 23 1.47 31.46 -70.88
N LEU A 24 2.58 31.93 -71.48
CA LEU A 24 3.64 32.81 -70.95
C LEU A 24 4.34 32.47 -69.62
N ALA A 25 5.55 31.90 -69.77
CA ALA A 25 6.88 32.43 -69.41
C ALA A 25 7.18 33.10 -68.03
N PRO A 26 8.46 33.03 -67.56
CA PRO A 26 8.82 32.90 -66.14
C PRO A 26 9.66 34.06 -65.55
N ALA A 27 9.67 34.20 -64.21
CA ALA A 27 10.71 34.81 -63.33
C ALA A 27 10.07 35.13 -61.95
N ALA A 28 10.65 35.04 -60.76
CA ALA A 28 11.87 34.47 -60.19
C ALA A 28 11.73 34.59 -58.63
N ILE A 29 12.42 33.72 -57.85
CA ILE A 29 12.86 33.88 -56.42
C ILE A 29 11.77 33.71 -55.31
N PRO A 30 12.07 33.23 -54.07
CA PRO A 30 13.02 32.25 -53.54
C PRO A 30 12.35 31.12 -52.70
N PHE A 31 13.17 30.14 -52.33
CA PHE A 31 12.94 29.09 -51.34
C PHE A 31 12.39 29.62 -50.00
N GLU A 32 11.18 29.22 -49.61
CA GLU A 32 10.73 29.21 -48.21
C GLU A 32 10.69 27.76 -47.69
N PRO A 33 11.25 27.46 -46.51
CA PRO A 33 11.17 26.12 -45.93
C PRO A 33 9.72 25.81 -45.59
N SER A 34 9.20 24.73 -46.16
CA SER A 34 7.88 24.18 -45.88
C SER A 34 7.65 24.07 -44.36
N LYS A 35 6.74 24.89 -43.84
CA LYS A 35 6.09 24.64 -42.54
C LYS A 35 5.55 23.22 -42.57
N PRO A 36 5.82 22.37 -41.57
CA PRO A 36 5.15 21.08 -41.49
C PRO A 36 3.65 21.36 -41.35
N SER A 37 2.90 20.88 -42.34
CA SER A 37 1.45 20.86 -42.38
C SER A 37 0.94 20.38 -41.03
N ARG A 38 0.12 21.22 -40.38
CA ARG A 38 -0.73 20.84 -39.24
C ARG A 38 -1.54 19.62 -39.66
N LEU A 39 -1.07 18.43 -39.30
CA LEU A 39 -1.89 17.24 -39.33
C LEU A 39 -3.01 17.48 -38.31
N CYS A 40 -4.22 17.52 -38.82
CA CYS A 40 -5.43 17.66 -38.02
C CYS A 40 -5.43 16.59 -36.93
N ASN A 41 -5.43 17.02 -35.67
CA ASN A 41 -5.76 16.18 -34.52
C ASN A 41 -7.18 15.64 -34.71
N MET A 42 -7.33 14.51 -35.40
CA MET A 42 -8.54 13.73 -35.29
C MET A 42 -8.48 12.99 -33.96
N PRO A 43 -9.49 13.11 -33.08
CA PRO A 43 -9.54 12.27 -31.88
C PRO A 43 -9.67 10.83 -32.34
N THR A 44 -8.68 10.02 -31.99
CA THR A 44 -8.68 8.57 -32.17
C THR A 44 -9.99 8.00 -31.61
N PRO A 45 -10.73 7.13 -32.32
CA PRO A 45 -11.96 6.57 -31.79
C PRO A 45 -11.67 5.81 -30.49
N GLU A 46 -12.32 6.22 -29.41
CA GLU A 46 -12.17 5.58 -28.10
C GLU A 46 -12.60 4.11 -28.17
N SER A 47 -11.73 3.20 -27.75
CA SER A 47 -12.03 1.76 -27.67
C SER A 47 -13.22 1.49 -26.74
N GLU A 48 -13.98 0.43 -27.02
CA GLU A 48 -15.13 0.00 -26.19
C GLU A 48 -14.72 -0.24 -24.72
N LEU A 49 -13.51 -0.75 -24.52
CA LEU A 49 -12.92 -0.94 -23.19
C LEU A 49 -12.77 0.38 -22.43
N PHE A 50 -12.28 1.43 -23.09
CA PHE A 50 -12.11 2.75 -22.46
C PHE A 50 -13.46 3.36 -22.05
N LYS A 51 -14.48 3.21 -22.91
CA LYS A 51 -15.85 3.68 -22.61
C LYS A 51 -16.45 2.97 -21.40
N SER A 52 -16.16 1.67 -21.24
CA SER A 52 -16.65 0.87 -20.10
C SER A 52 -15.97 1.24 -18.77
N GLN A 53 -14.73 1.73 -18.80
CA GLN A 53 -13.95 2.07 -17.59
C GLN A 53 -14.14 3.52 -17.14
N LYS A 54 -14.68 4.39 -17.99
CA LYS A 54 -14.87 5.81 -17.67
C LYS A 54 -15.93 5.97 -16.57
N PRO A 55 -15.68 6.81 -15.55
CA PRO A 55 -16.69 7.08 -14.53
C PRO A 55 -17.94 7.72 -15.16
N THR A 56 -19.10 7.14 -14.88
CA THR A 56 -20.41 7.65 -15.35
C THR A 56 -20.88 8.88 -14.58
N VAL A 57 -20.39 9.06 -13.35
CA VAL A 57 -20.80 10.14 -12.43
C VAL A 57 -19.82 11.30 -12.52
N ALA A 58 -20.35 12.53 -12.56
CA ALA A 58 -19.53 13.75 -12.56
C ALA A 58 -18.66 13.85 -11.27
N PRO A 59 -17.48 14.47 -11.33
CA PRO A 59 -16.55 14.60 -10.20
C PRO A 59 -16.99 15.70 -9.22
N THR A 60 -18.25 15.68 -8.81
CA THR A 60 -18.85 16.63 -7.89
C THR A 60 -19.83 15.91 -6.98
N PHE A 61 -19.97 16.40 -5.75
CA PHE A 61 -20.97 15.88 -4.83
C PHE A 61 -22.39 16.44 -5.11
N ASN A 62 -22.51 17.44 -5.98
CA ASN A 62 -23.77 18.13 -6.24
C ASN A 62 -24.79 17.18 -6.91
N GLY A 63 -25.92 16.92 -6.24
CA GLY A 63 -27.02 16.11 -6.78
C GLY A 63 -26.89 14.60 -6.56
N VAL A 64 -25.98 14.16 -5.68
CA VAL A 64 -25.85 12.76 -5.26
C VAL A 64 -26.54 12.57 -3.91
N ASP A 65 -27.43 11.59 -3.80
CA ASP A 65 -28.08 11.25 -2.53
C ASP A 65 -27.07 10.63 -1.56
N PHE A 66 -26.92 11.25 -0.39
CA PHE A 66 -25.96 10.82 0.64
C PHE A 66 -26.33 9.50 1.30
N ASP A 67 -27.63 9.15 1.33
CA ASP A 67 -28.13 7.93 1.93
C ASP A 67 -27.87 6.69 1.04
N ASP A 68 -27.66 6.92 -0.27
CA ASP A 68 -27.31 5.87 -1.23
C ASP A 68 -25.81 5.60 -1.24
N THR A 69 -25.40 4.58 -0.47
CA THR A 69 -23.98 4.19 -0.33
C THR A 69 -23.25 3.95 -1.67
N LYS A 70 -23.94 3.42 -2.69
CA LYS A 70 -23.35 3.14 -4.01
C LYS A 70 -23.09 4.41 -4.81
N ALA A 71 -24.07 5.32 -4.87
CA ALA A 71 -23.95 6.57 -5.60
C ALA A 71 -22.93 7.49 -4.93
N PHE A 72 -22.94 7.54 -3.60
CA PHE A 72 -21.95 8.25 -2.79
C PHE A 72 -20.52 7.77 -3.06
N LYS A 73 -20.30 6.44 -3.05
CA LYS A 73 -18.97 5.85 -3.33
C LYS A 73 -18.51 6.10 -4.76
N ALA A 74 -19.42 6.02 -5.73
CA ALA A 74 -19.11 6.33 -7.12
C ALA A 74 -18.67 7.80 -7.29
N ALA A 75 -19.31 8.74 -6.58
CA ALA A 75 -18.95 10.15 -6.57
C ALA A 75 -17.61 10.41 -5.85
N GLU A 76 -17.36 9.76 -4.71
CA GLU A 76 -16.05 9.80 -4.03
C GLU A 76 -14.93 9.33 -4.96
N ASP A 77 -15.13 8.19 -5.62
CA ASP A 77 -14.15 7.62 -6.53
C ASP A 77 -13.91 8.51 -7.75
N ALA A 78 -14.95 9.14 -8.30
CA ALA A 78 -14.81 10.09 -9.41
C ALA A 78 -13.94 11.31 -9.00
N ILE A 79 -14.19 11.90 -7.82
CA ILE A 79 -13.38 13.02 -7.30
C ILE A 79 -11.93 12.60 -7.08
N ILE A 80 -11.71 11.43 -6.48
CA ILE A 80 -10.37 10.92 -6.21
C ILE A 80 -9.62 10.68 -7.53
N ARG A 81 -10.25 10.07 -8.53
CA ARG A 81 -9.64 9.85 -9.85
C ARG A 81 -9.20 11.15 -10.50
N GLU A 82 -10.02 12.19 -10.50
CA GLU A 82 -9.63 13.50 -11.07
C GLU A 82 -8.45 14.13 -10.33
N GLN A 83 -8.39 14.01 -9.00
CA GLN A 83 -7.23 14.45 -8.22
C GLN A 83 -5.95 13.68 -8.60
N TRP A 84 -6.06 12.38 -8.83
CA TRP A 84 -4.94 11.56 -9.31
C TRP A 84 -4.54 11.87 -10.76
N VAL A 85 -5.50 12.18 -11.64
CA VAL A 85 -5.23 12.65 -13.01
C VAL A 85 -4.44 13.95 -12.97
N GLY A 86 -4.84 14.90 -12.12
CA GLY A 86 -4.10 16.15 -11.91
C GLY A 86 -2.67 15.91 -11.40
N ALA A 87 -2.49 14.97 -10.46
CA ALA A 87 -1.17 14.59 -9.96
C ALA A 87 -0.31 13.91 -11.04
N MET A 88 -0.92 13.07 -11.89
CA MET A 88 -0.25 12.42 -13.02
C MET A 88 0.17 13.44 -14.08
N MET A 89 -0.68 14.44 -14.37
CA MET A 89 -0.35 15.54 -15.27
C MET A 89 0.88 16.31 -14.78
N THR A 90 0.97 16.60 -13.48
CA THR A 90 2.15 17.24 -12.88
C THR A 90 3.41 16.38 -13.03
N ARG A 91 3.30 15.05 -12.88
CA ARG A 91 4.43 14.12 -13.10
C ARG A 91 4.93 14.13 -14.55
N ILE A 92 4.01 14.07 -15.51
CA ILE A 92 4.35 14.09 -16.95
C ILE A 92 5.12 15.37 -17.29
N VAL A 93 4.63 16.53 -16.84
CA VAL A 93 5.32 17.81 -17.06
C VAL A 93 6.68 17.82 -16.38
N GLY A 94 6.81 17.21 -15.20
CA GLY A 94 8.10 17.05 -14.51
C GLY A 94 9.12 16.21 -15.30
N GLU A 95 8.68 15.11 -15.93
CA GLU A 95 9.53 14.28 -16.80
C GLU A 95 9.94 15.02 -18.08
N GLU A 96 9.01 15.75 -18.70
CA GLU A 96 9.31 16.59 -19.87
C GLU A 96 10.29 17.71 -19.53
N LEU A 97 10.13 18.37 -18.37
CA LEU A 97 11.06 19.36 -17.86
C LEU A 97 12.45 18.76 -17.64
N GLY A 98 12.53 17.56 -17.06
CA GLY A 98 13.77 16.82 -16.91
C GLY A 98 14.45 16.53 -18.25
N LYS A 99 13.69 16.09 -19.26
CA LYS A 99 14.21 15.90 -20.63
C LYS A 99 14.69 17.21 -21.27
N CYS A 100 14.00 18.33 -21.01
CA CYS A 100 14.42 19.65 -21.49
C CYS A 100 15.77 20.07 -20.87
N TYR A 101 15.93 19.89 -19.55
CA TYR A 101 17.18 20.19 -18.85
C TYR A 101 18.37 19.36 -19.35
N VAL A 102 18.16 18.08 -19.65
CA VAL A 102 19.20 17.23 -20.23
C VAL A 102 19.54 17.62 -21.67
N ARG A 103 18.55 18.02 -22.48
CA ARG A 103 18.75 18.37 -23.89
C ARG A 103 19.45 19.73 -24.08
N GLU A 104 19.02 20.74 -23.34
CA GLU A 104 19.50 22.13 -23.50
C GLU A 104 20.79 22.42 -22.71
N GLY A 105 21.07 21.62 -21.67
CA GLY A 105 22.29 21.75 -20.86
C GLY A 105 22.40 23.13 -20.21
N VAL A 106 23.44 23.89 -20.55
CA VAL A 106 23.68 25.23 -19.99
C VAL A 106 22.58 26.23 -20.38
N ASN A 107 21.88 26.01 -21.50
CA ASN A 107 20.86 26.94 -22.01
C ASN A 107 19.43 26.70 -21.48
N HIS A 108 19.29 25.93 -20.40
CA HIS A 108 17.97 25.55 -19.90
C HIS A 108 17.15 26.70 -19.29
N LEU A 109 17.78 27.83 -18.95
CA LEU A 109 17.12 28.98 -18.35
C LEU A 109 16.22 29.72 -19.35
N GLU A 110 16.64 29.83 -20.61
CA GLU A 110 15.88 30.50 -21.66
C GLU A 110 14.86 29.55 -22.29
N ASN A 111 15.29 28.31 -22.61
CA ASN A 111 14.49 27.39 -23.39
C ASN A 111 13.47 26.57 -22.57
N CYS A 112 13.76 26.25 -21.30
CA CYS A 112 12.88 25.41 -20.48
C CYS A 112 11.96 26.20 -19.51
N GLY A 113 11.93 27.53 -19.60
CA GLY A 113 11.12 28.40 -18.73
C GLY A 113 9.61 28.07 -18.76
N HIS A 114 9.05 27.87 -19.94
CA HIS A 114 7.62 27.58 -20.13
C HIS A 114 7.17 26.26 -19.46
N LEU A 115 8.00 25.22 -19.49
CA LEU A 115 7.72 23.95 -18.80
C LEU A 115 7.80 24.12 -17.28
N ARG A 116 8.78 24.90 -16.81
CA ARG A 116 8.96 25.20 -15.38
C ARG A 116 7.77 25.98 -14.83
N GLU A 117 7.32 27.01 -15.52
CA GLU A 117 6.16 27.81 -15.11
C GLU A 117 4.88 26.97 -15.07
N LYS A 118 4.65 26.17 -16.12
CA LYS A 118 3.52 25.24 -16.18
C LYS A 118 3.58 24.20 -15.05
N TYR A 119 4.76 23.67 -14.75
CA TYR A 119 4.97 22.75 -13.64
C TYR A 119 4.62 23.40 -12.30
N LEU A 120 5.08 24.63 -12.05
CA LEU A 120 4.77 25.37 -10.83
C LEU A 120 3.27 25.68 -10.69
N GLN A 121 2.63 26.05 -11.80
CA GLN A 121 1.18 26.28 -11.84
C GLN A 121 0.40 25.01 -11.47
N LEU A 122 0.76 23.87 -12.08
CA LEU A 122 0.11 22.57 -11.80
C LEU A 122 0.42 22.07 -10.39
N LEU A 123 1.61 22.35 -9.86
CA LEU A 123 1.99 21.97 -8.49
C LEU A 123 1.13 22.68 -7.44
N GLY A 124 0.77 23.95 -7.68
CA GLY A 124 -0.14 24.70 -6.81
C GLY A 124 -1.60 24.25 -6.92
N ALA A 125 -2.07 24.02 -8.15
CA ALA A 125 -3.47 23.69 -8.42
C ALA A 125 -3.85 22.23 -8.08
N ASN A 126 -3.01 21.26 -8.45
CA ASN A 126 -3.38 19.83 -8.50
C ASN A 126 -2.93 19.02 -7.28
N LYS A 127 -2.94 19.62 -6.09
CA LYS A 127 -2.58 18.90 -4.86
C LYS A 127 -3.71 17.97 -4.44
N VAL A 128 -3.39 16.68 -4.20
CA VAL A 128 -4.36 15.69 -3.71
C VAL A 128 -4.77 16.04 -2.28
N LYS A 129 -6.01 16.50 -2.09
CA LYS A 129 -6.58 16.91 -0.78
C LYS A 129 -7.53 15.85 -0.20
N GLY A 130 -7.91 14.85 -0.98
CA GLY A 130 -8.91 13.84 -0.62
C GLY A 130 -10.34 14.39 -0.66
N THR A 131 -11.31 13.54 -0.29
CA THR A 131 -12.75 13.85 -0.31
C THR A 131 -13.27 14.40 1.02
N LYS A 132 -12.58 14.12 2.14
CA LYS A 132 -13.02 14.48 3.50
C LYS A 132 -13.26 15.98 3.68
N PHE A 133 -12.39 16.82 3.14
CA PHE A 133 -12.55 18.27 3.25
C PHE A 133 -13.83 18.73 2.54
N ILE A 134 -14.10 18.20 1.34
CA ILE A 134 -15.30 18.55 0.58
C ILE A 134 -16.56 18.07 1.31
N GLN A 135 -16.53 16.88 1.92
CA GLN A 135 -17.63 16.34 2.71
C GLN A 135 -17.97 17.18 3.94
N GLN A 136 -16.95 17.62 4.70
CA GLN A 136 -17.14 18.46 5.89
C GLN A 136 -17.77 19.81 5.52
N ASN A 137 -17.29 20.47 4.46
CA ASN A 137 -17.86 21.73 4.00
C ASN A 137 -19.29 21.57 3.44
N TYR A 138 -19.64 20.41 2.88
CA TYR A 138 -20.98 20.12 2.39
C TYR A 138 -21.99 19.90 3.54
N LEU A 139 -21.56 19.23 4.60
CA LEU A 139 -22.34 19.07 5.83
C LEU A 139 -22.61 20.44 6.48
N GLU A 140 -21.57 21.28 6.62
CA GLU A 140 -21.72 22.64 7.16
C GLU A 140 -22.70 23.49 6.34
N LYS A 141 -22.66 23.39 5.00
CA LYS A 141 -23.60 24.11 4.13
C LYS A 141 -25.04 23.58 4.27
N LYS A 142 -25.21 22.25 4.32
CA LYS A 142 -26.51 21.62 4.53
C LYS A 142 -27.10 21.98 5.90
N ASP A 143 -26.27 22.03 6.94
CA ASP A 143 -26.68 22.45 8.29
C ASP A 143 -27.08 23.93 8.32
N GLN A 144 -26.36 24.81 7.61
CA GLN A 144 -26.74 26.21 7.44
C GLN A 144 -28.08 26.36 6.71
N ASP A 145 -28.29 25.60 5.64
CA ASP A 145 -29.54 25.60 4.89
C ASP A 145 -30.71 25.08 5.75
N PHE A 146 -30.50 24.02 6.55
CA PHE A 146 -31.50 23.54 7.53
C PHE A 146 -31.79 24.54 8.65
N ASP A 147 -30.80 25.30 9.10
CA ASP A 147 -30.97 26.33 10.12
C ASP A 147 -31.70 27.56 9.55
N LEU A 148 -31.48 27.89 8.28
CA LEU A 148 -32.24 28.91 7.55
C LEU A 148 -33.68 28.44 7.29
N GLU A 149 -33.89 27.17 6.93
CA GLU A 149 -35.23 26.58 6.81
C GLU A 149 -35.97 26.61 8.14
N ARG A 150 -35.33 26.20 9.25
CA ARG A 150 -35.91 26.32 10.61
C ARG A 150 -36.22 27.76 10.99
N LYS A 151 -35.38 28.72 10.61
CA LYS A 151 -35.65 30.16 10.80
C LYS A 151 -36.78 30.68 9.92
N SER A 152 -36.95 30.12 8.72
CA SER A 152 -38.01 30.51 7.78
C SER A 152 -39.37 29.91 8.14
N LEU A 153 -39.38 28.71 8.73
CA LEU A 153 -40.57 28.04 9.27
C LEU A 153 -40.96 28.61 10.64
N ALA A 154 -40.04 29.27 11.34
CA ALA A 154 -40.33 30.02 12.55
C ALA A 154 -40.97 31.38 12.22
N SER A 155 -42.29 31.40 12.07
CA SER A 155 -43.06 32.64 12.06
C SER A 155 -43.03 33.32 13.45
N PRO A 156 -43.13 34.66 13.56
CA PRO A 156 -42.79 35.42 14.78
C PRO A 156 -43.80 35.38 15.95
N SER A 157 -44.57 34.30 16.16
CA SER A 157 -45.65 34.31 17.18
C SER A 157 -45.33 33.63 18.51
N ASP A 158 -44.13 33.08 18.73
CA ASP A 158 -43.76 32.53 20.05
C ASP A 158 -42.41 33.07 20.54
N ARG A 159 -42.41 34.33 20.98
CA ARG A 159 -41.46 34.80 22.01
C ARG A 159 -42.13 34.68 23.37
N GLN A 160 -41.91 33.57 24.05
CA GLN A 160 -41.82 33.58 25.51
C GLN A 160 -40.36 33.39 25.92
N PRO A 161 -39.81 34.25 26.80
CA PRO A 161 -38.44 34.10 27.26
C PRO A 161 -38.41 32.98 28.31
N HIS A 162 -38.03 31.77 27.90
CA HIS A 162 -37.67 30.74 28.87
C HIS A 162 -36.32 31.07 29.48
N SER A 163 -36.41 31.59 30.71
CA SER A 163 -35.37 31.71 31.73
C SER A 163 -34.37 30.56 31.69
N TYR A 164 -33.10 30.88 31.42
CA TYR A 164 -31.97 30.02 31.76
C TYR A 164 -31.92 29.89 33.29
N LYS A 165 -32.42 28.77 33.81
CA LYS A 165 -32.13 28.35 35.19
C LYS A 165 -30.69 27.85 35.22
N ASN A 166 -29.88 28.50 36.04
CA ASN A 166 -28.55 28.07 36.47
C ASN A 166 -28.53 26.59 36.90
N PRO A 167 -27.39 25.88 36.70
CA PRO A 167 -27.23 24.51 37.17
C PRO A 167 -27.03 24.48 38.70
N PRO A 168 -27.73 23.62 39.46
CA PRO A 168 -27.38 23.38 40.84
C PRO A 168 -26.16 22.46 40.97
N ALA A 169 -25.37 22.78 41.98
CA ALA A 169 -24.06 22.25 42.32
C ALA A 169 -23.98 20.72 42.53
N LEU A 170 -22.72 20.25 42.41
CA LEU A 170 -22.21 18.94 42.81
C LEU A 170 -22.91 18.35 44.04
N THR A 171 -23.34 17.08 43.92
CA THR A 171 -23.50 16.18 45.07
C THR A 171 -22.53 15.02 44.93
N MET A 172 -21.51 15.01 45.81
CA MET A 172 -20.54 13.92 45.95
C MET A 172 -21.18 12.75 46.70
N PHE A 173 -21.39 11.62 46.01
CA PHE A 173 -21.72 10.36 46.66
C PHE A 173 -20.42 9.62 47.07
N CYS A 174 -20.27 9.37 48.36
CA CYS A 174 -19.13 8.67 48.96
C CYS A 174 -19.18 7.16 48.65
N THR A 175 -18.32 6.69 47.76
CA THR A 175 -18.23 5.29 47.30
C THR A 175 -17.59 4.33 48.32
N ARG A 176 -17.68 4.62 49.62
CA ARG A 176 -16.99 3.88 50.68
C ARG A 176 -17.92 3.17 51.68
N CYS A 177 -19.23 3.25 51.52
CA CYS A 177 -20.21 2.61 52.43
C CYS A 177 -20.99 1.41 51.83
N LEU A 178 -20.68 0.94 50.63
CA LEU A 178 -21.31 -0.25 50.02
C LEU A 178 -20.49 -1.55 50.17
N ARG A 179 -19.73 -1.68 51.25
CA ARG A 179 -19.08 -2.94 51.64
C ARG A 179 -19.39 -3.30 53.08
N ALA A 180 -20.63 -3.71 53.33
CA ALA A 180 -20.95 -4.61 54.43
C ALA A 180 -22.32 -5.23 54.17
N THR A 181 -22.44 -6.53 54.44
CA THR A 181 -23.68 -7.33 54.47
C THR A 181 -24.20 -7.89 53.14
N VAL A 182 -23.62 -9.01 52.69
CA VAL A 182 -24.43 -10.08 52.09
C VAL A 182 -24.08 -11.38 52.80
N VAL A 183 -24.99 -11.79 53.67
CA VAL A 183 -25.01 -13.05 54.41
C VAL A 183 -25.31 -14.20 53.45
N ARG A 184 -24.56 -15.28 53.60
CA ARG A 184 -24.79 -16.60 52.98
C ARG A 184 -26.26 -17.02 53.08
N ARG A 185 -26.90 -17.28 51.94
CA ARG A 185 -27.99 -18.26 51.86
C ARG A 185 -27.53 -19.43 51.01
N GLN A 186 -27.53 -20.61 51.61
CA GLN A 186 -27.32 -21.89 50.97
C GLN A 186 -28.66 -22.50 50.53
N LEU A 187 -28.51 -23.50 49.63
CA LEU A 187 -29.38 -24.63 49.29
C LEU A 187 -30.30 -24.47 48.06
N PRO A 188 -30.72 -25.57 47.40
CA PRO A 188 -29.92 -26.71 46.91
C PRO A 188 -30.36 -27.19 45.50
N PHE A 189 -29.80 -28.33 45.07
CA PHE A 189 -30.29 -29.28 44.05
C PHE A 189 -29.87 -29.14 42.57
N SER A 190 -28.95 -30.05 42.23
CA SER A 190 -28.75 -30.82 41.00
C SER A 190 -29.57 -30.48 39.75
N ARG A 191 -28.84 -30.20 38.65
CA ARG A 191 -29.18 -30.73 37.32
C ARG A 191 -27.93 -31.32 36.69
N GLN A 192 -27.91 -32.65 36.60
CA GLN A 192 -27.02 -33.38 35.71
C GLN A 192 -27.52 -33.18 34.28
N PHE A 193 -26.72 -32.52 33.45
CA PHE A 193 -26.88 -32.61 31.99
C PHE A 193 -25.82 -33.59 31.49
N SER A 194 -26.27 -34.82 31.25
CA SER A 194 -25.54 -35.81 30.47
C SER A 194 -25.65 -35.42 28.99
N SER A 195 -24.53 -35.10 28.35
CA SER A 195 -24.44 -35.04 26.89
C SER A 195 -23.74 -36.30 26.41
N SER A 196 -24.54 -37.31 26.10
CA SER A 196 -24.09 -38.45 25.30
C SER A 196 -23.90 -37.96 23.86
N LEU A 197 -22.66 -37.67 23.46
CA LEU A 197 -22.31 -37.59 22.06
C LEU A 197 -22.22 -39.01 21.51
N ARG A 198 -23.22 -39.37 20.69
CA ARG A 198 -23.16 -40.56 19.86
C ARG A 198 -22.06 -40.36 18.82
N PHE A 199 -21.02 -41.17 18.92
CA PHE A 199 -20.09 -41.42 17.84
C PHE A 199 -20.87 -42.06 16.69
N TYR A 200 -21.01 -41.34 15.57
CA TYR A 200 -21.24 -41.99 14.28
C TYR A 200 -19.89 -42.50 13.79
N SER A 201 -19.60 -43.75 14.12
CA SER A 201 -18.57 -44.56 13.48
C SER A 201 -19.15 -45.03 12.15
N ALA A 202 -18.77 -44.40 11.05
CA ALA A 202 -18.96 -44.94 9.71
C ALA A 202 -17.60 -45.47 9.24
N GLU A 203 -17.53 -46.78 9.17
CA GLU A 203 -16.45 -47.62 8.71
C GLU A 203 -16.37 -47.55 7.16
N PRO A 204 -15.19 -47.32 6.58
CA PRO A 204 -14.91 -47.83 5.24
C PRO A 204 -13.81 -48.90 5.29
N GLN A 205 -14.06 -49.94 4.51
CA GLN A 205 -13.44 -51.25 4.60
C GLN A 205 -11.96 -51.29 4.25
N LEU A 206 -11.28 -52.12 5.02
CA LEU A 206 -9.96 -52.69 4.81
C LEU A 206 -9.96 -53.52 3.51
N SER A 207 -9.13 -53.14 2.54
CA SER A 207 -8.60 -54.08 1.54
C SER A 207 -7.11 -53.86 1.40
N THR A 208 -6.37 -54.79 1.99
CA THR A 208 -4.98 -55.09 1.70
C THR A 208 -4.85 -55.54 0.23
N PRO A 209 -3.71 -55.28 -0.42
CA PRO A 209 -2.82 -56.42 -0.61
C PRO A 209 -1.40 -56.20 -0.09
N VAL A 210 -0.90 -57.27 0.51
CA VAL A 210 0.48 -57.53 0.93
C VAL A 210 1.44 -57.39 -0.25
N VAL A 211 2.50 -56.58 -0.08
CA VAL A 211 3.86 -56.81 -0.60
C VAL A 211 4.87 -56.08 0.30
N ASP A 212 6.05 -56.66 0.38
CA ASP A 212 7.04 -56.67 1.46
C ASP A 212 7.61 -55.36 2.02
N ALA A 213 8.12 -55.52 3.25
CA ALA A 213 8.78 -54.53 4.08
C ALA A 213 10.18 -54.15 3.58
N GLY A 214 10.50 -52.85 3.68
CA GLY A 214 11.88 -52.37 3.74
C GLY A 214 12.21 -51.19 2.83
N GLU A 215 11.56 -50.03 3.00
CA GLU A 215 12.12 -48.76 2.52
C GLU A 215 11.64 -47.62 3.43
N ALA A 216 12.58 -46.83 3.93
CA ALA A 216 12.34 -45.76 4.88
C ALA A 216 11.38 -44.69 4.32
N ALA A 217 10.37 -44.34 5.11
CA ALA A 217 9.48 -43.20 4.83
C ALA A 217 10.31 -41.90 4.78
N LYS A 218 10.57 -41.40 3.56
CA LYS A 218 11.03 -40.03 3.35
C LYS A 218 9.90 -39.07 3.76
N PRO A 219 10.18 -38.00 4.51
CA PRO A 219 9.17 -36.99 4.82
C PRO A 219 8.71 -36.33 3.52
N THR A 220 7.40 -36.34 3.26
CA THR A 220 6.79 -35.61 2.15
C THR A 220 7.01 -34.11 2.32
N PRO A 221 7.75 -33.43 1.42
CA PRO A 221 7.99 -32.01 1.55
C PRO A 221 6.76 -31.23 1.08
N THR A 222 6.16 -30.46 1.97
CA THR A 222 5.32 -29.33 1.57
C THR A 222 6.17 -28.43 0.67
N SER A 223 5.72 -28.15 -0.55
CA SER A 223 6.46 -27.31 -1.51
C SER A 223 6.81 -25.97 -0.86
N ARG A 224 8.11 -25.63 -0.78
CA ARG A 224 8.61 -24.44 -0.07
C ARG A 224 8.26 -23.16 -0.83
N SER A 225 8.26 -23.22 -2.16
CA SER A 225 7.94 -22.10 -3.03
C SER A 225 6.51 -22.17 -3.58
N ILE A 226 6.01 -21.00 -4.01
CA ILE A 226 4.73 -20.85 -4.73
C ILE A 226 4.93 -21.08 -6.24
N CYS A 227 6.15 -20.91 -6.74
CA CYS A 227 6.50 -21.02 -8.16
C CYS A 227 7.17 -22.37 -8.42
N PRO A 228 6.49 -23.33 -9.08
CA PRO A 228 7.09 -24.62 -9.39
C PRO A 228 8.24 -24.49 -10.39
N GLU A 229 9.09 -25.51 -10.44
CA GLU A 229 10.19 -25.60 -11.41
C GLU A 229 9.68 -25.43 -12.86
N GLY A 230 10.45 -24.77 -13.71
CA GLY A 230 10.07 -24.51 -15.10
C GLY A 230 9.15 -23.30 -15.33
N THR A 231 8.74 -22.59 -14.27
CA THR A 231 7.93 -21.37 -14.42
C THR A 231 8.75 -20.24 -15.06
N VAL A 232 8.29 -19.69 -16.19
CA VAL A 232 8.93 -18.53 -16.84
C VAL A 232 8.59 -17.26 -16.05
N LEU A 233 9.60 -16.56 -15.57
CA LEU A 233 9.42 -15.33 -14.80
C LEU A 233 9.34 -14.12 -15.73
N ASN A 234 8.11 -13.80 -16.13
CA ASN A 234 7.80 -12.77 -17.12
C ASN A 234 8.32 -11.38 -16.71
N GLY A 235 8.94 -10.68 -17.67
CA GLY A 235 9.29 -9.26 -17.52
C GLY A 235 10.53 -8.96 -16.67
N LEU A 236 11.38 -9.97 -16.44
CA LEU A 236 12.68 -9.78 -15.79
C LEU A 236 13.79 -9.47 -16.80
N ASN A 237 13.69 -9.99 -18.03
CA ASN A 237 14.69 -9.72 -19.04
C ASN A 237 14.53 -8.30 -19.63
N TYR A 238 15.59 -7.50 -19.51
CA TYR A 238 15.69 -6.16 -20.08
C TYR A 238 16.59 -6.11 -21.34
N THR A 239 17.14 -7.25 -21.77
CA THR A 239 18.00 -7.34 -22.97
C THR A 239 17.18 -7.64 -24.22
N LYS A 240 17.50 -6.98 -25.34
CA LYS A 240 16.82 -7.21 -26.63
C LYS A 240 17.21 -8.60 -27.16
N GLY A 241 16.23 -9.48 -27.29
CA GLY A 241 16.42 -10.86 -27.79
C GLY A 241 16.84 -11.88 -26.71
N GLY A 242 16.86 -11.51 -25.44
CA GLY A 242 17.00 -12.47 -24.35
C GLY A 242 15.68 -13.16 -24.01
N GLN A 243 15.76 -14.40 -23.53
CA GLN A 243 14.62 -15.12 -22.97
C GLN A 243 14.45 -14.74 -21.50
N ASP A 244 13.21 -14.68 -21.00
CA ASP A 244 12.95 -14.50 -19.56
C ASP A 244 13.49 -15.70 -18.77
N PRO A 245 14.10 -15.48 -17.60
CA PRO A 245 14.68 -16.55 -16.80
C PRO A 245 13.59 -17.52 -16.31
N VAL A 246 13.94 -18.80 -16.34
CA VAL A 246 13.07 -19.90 -15.92
C VAL A 246 13.43 -20.32 -14.49
N ALA A 247 12.43 -20.52 -13.65
CA ALA A 247 12.61 -20.97 -12.27
C ALA A 247 13.23 -22.37 -12.22
N LEU A 248 14.27 -22.53 -11.40
CA LEU A 248 14.93 -23.80 -11.11
C LEU A 248 14.17 -24.55 -10.00
N LYS A 249 14.66 -25.73 -9.60
CA LYS A 249 14.12 -26.48 -8.46
C LYS A 249 14.41 -25.75 -7.15
N ASP A 250 13.49 -25.82 -6.19
CA ASP A 250 13.60 -25.18 -4.86
C ASP A 250 14.90 -25.51 -4.10
N GLU A 251 15.47 -26.69 -4.33
CA GLU A 251 16.70 -27.17 -3.68
C GLU A 251 17.98 -26.58 -4.29
N ASP A 252 17.93 -26.17 -5.56
CA ASP A 252 19.07 -25.57 -6.26
C ASP A 252 19.24 -24.10 -5.87
N TYR A 253 18.21 -23.51 -5.25
CA TYR A 253 18.30 -22.17 -4.69
C TYR A 253 19.01 -22.18 -3.33
N PRO A 254 19.85 -21.17 -3.06
CA PRO A 254 20.56 -21.10 -1.80
C PRO A 254 19.60 -20.91 -0.61
N GLU A 255 19.89 -21.58 0.51
CA GLU A 255 19.00 -21.63 1.69
C GLU A 255 18.67 -20.24 2.27
N TRP A 256 19.57 -19.26 2.12
CA TRP A 256 19.32 -17.90 2.61
C TRP A 256 18.12 -17.23 1.93
N LEU A 257 17.75 -17.62 0.71
CA LEU A 257 16.59 -17.08 -0.02
C LEU A 257 15.31 -17.26 0.78
N TRP A 258 15.17 -18.41 1.44
CA TRP A 258 13.98 -18.76 2.21
C TRP A 258 13.90 -18.01 3.54
N SER A 259 15.03 -17.51 4.05
CA SER A 259 15.11 -16.66 5.24
C SER A 259 14.94 -15.15 4.96
N CYS A 260 14.91 -14.73 3.68
CA CYS A 260 14.81 -13.32 3.32
C CYS A 260 13.53 -12.65 3.86
N LEU A 261 12.41 -13.37 3.89
CA LEU A 261 11.13 -12.85 4.40
C LEU A 261 11.08 -12.77 5.94
N ASP A 262 12.04 -13.35 6.65
CA ASP A 262 12.07 -13.27 8.11
C ASP A 262 12.29 -11.84 8.59
N VAL A 263 12.82 -10.94 7.76
CA VAL A 263 12.89 -9.50 8.08
C VAL A 263 11.50 -8.86 8.15
N MET A 264 10.56 -9.32 7.31
CA MET A 264 9.17 -8.88 7.33
C MET A 264 8.43 -9.52 8.48
N LYS A 265 8.53 -10.85 8.63
CA LYS A 265 7.95 -11.55 9.78
C LYS A 265 8.47 -11.04 11.11
N LYS A 266 9.73 -10.61 11.23
CA LYS A 266 10.24 -10.00 12.47
C LYS A 266 9.68 -8.60 12.70
N ALA A 267 9.45 -7.81 11.65
CA ALA A 267 8.76 -6.53 11.76
C ALA A 267 7.30 -6.73 12.19
N ASP A 268 6.61 -7.69 11.56
CA ASP A 268 5.22 -8.03 11.84
C ASP A 268 5.07 -8.77 13.17
N ALA A 269 6.04 -9.55 13.64
CA ALA A 269 6.00 -10.25 14.93
C ALA A 269 6.39 -9.35 16.11
N GLU A 270 7.31 -8.39 15.92
CA GLU A 270 7.42 -7.25 16.83
C GLU A 270 6.08 -6.49 16.88
N ASP A 271 5.36 -6.43 15.74
CA ASP A 271 4.03 -5.81 15.64
C ASP A 271 2.86 -6.72 16.12
N ASP A 272 2.97 -8.05 16.15
CA ASP A 272 1.87 -8.95 16.52
C ASP A 272 1.77 -9.17 18.04
N ASN A 273 2.80 -8.74 18.78
CA ASN A 273 2.60 -8.35 20.17
C ASN A 273 1.68 -7.12 20.29
N LEU A 274 1.29 -6.44 19.18
CA LEU A 274 0.18 -5.47 19.05
C LEU A 274 -1.23 -6.08 18.98
N GLY A 275 -1.39 -7.27 19.53
CA GLY A 275 -2.43 -7.42 20.56
C GLY A 275 -2.17 -6.55 21.79
N ASP A 276 -1.56 -5.36 21.67
CA ASP A 276 -0.92 -4.59 22.73
C ASP A 276 -2.01 -3.87 23.53
N GLU A 277 -1.64 -3.50 24.74
CA GLU A 277 -2.41 -2.65 25.63
C GLU A 277 -2.79 -1.30 24.97
N PHE A 278 -2.16 -0.97 23.83
CA PHE A 278 -2.44 0.16 22.95
C PHE A 278 -3.32 -0.14 21.72
N SER A 279 -3.87 -1.35 21.57
CA SER A 279 -4.75 -1.71 20.45
C SER A 279 -6.02 -0.85 20.41
N LYS A 280 -6.49 -0.55 19.19
CA LYS A 280 -7.61 0.38 18.93
C LYS A 280 -8.93 -0.09 19.56
N SER A 281 -9.14 -1.39 19.79
CA SER A 281 -10.36 -1.93 20.42
C SER A 281 -10.23 -2.16 21.93
N LYS A 282 -11.19 -1.65 22.72
CA LYS A 282 -11.26 -1.84 24.19
C LYS A 282 -11.32 -3.33 24.60
N LYS A 283 -11.92 -4.19 23.78
CA LYS A 283 -12.02 -5.64 24.06
C LYS A 283 -10.67 -6.34 23.88
N GLN A 284 -9.91 -5.96 22.86
CA GLN A 284 -8.58 -6.52 22.57
C GLN A 284 -7.59 -6.17 23.69
N ARG A 285 -7.56 -4.90 24.12
CA ARG A 285 -6.74 -4.45 25.27
C ARG A 285 -7.01 -5.24 26.56
N LYS A 286 -8.28 -5.50 26.89
CA LYS A 286 -8.65 -6.30 28.08
C LYS A 286 -8.20 -7.75 27.98
N LEU A 287 -8.27 -8.36 26.80
CA LEU A 287 -7.83 -9.74 26.59
C LEU A 287 -6.31 -9.83 26.63
N ALA A 288 -5.61 -8.86 26.05
CA ALA A 288 -4.16 -8.71 26.12
C ALA A 288 -3.65 -8.60 27.55
N ALA A 289 -4.19 -7.63 28.31
CA ALA A 289 -3.83 -7.44 29.72
C ALA A 289 -4.15 -8.68 30.57
N LYS A 290 -5.24 -9.41 30.26
CA LYS A 290 -5.54 -10.70 30.92
C LYS A 290 -4.52 -11.78 30.56
N ARG A 291 -4.09 -11.86 29.30
CA ARG A 291 -3.07 -12.82 28.85
C ARG A 291 -1.71 -12.52 29.48
N GLN A 292 -1.28 -11.26 29.49
CA GLN A 292 -0.03 -10.81 30.13
C GLN A 292 -0.04 -11.14 31.62
N LYS A 293 -1.10 -10.76 32.36
CA LYS A 293 -1.23 -11.10 33.78
C LYS A 293 -1.25 -12.59 34.05
N ALA A 294 -1.85 -13.39 33.16
CA ALA A 294 -1.85 -14.84 33.29
C ALA A 294 -0.46 -15.45 33.03
N LEU A 295 0.31 -14.92 32.08
CA LEU A 295 1.70 -15.34 31.84
C LEU A 295 2.60 -14.94 33.01
N GLU A 296 2.48 -13.70 33.50
CA GLU A 296 3.21 -13.22 34.67
C GLU A 296 2.88 -14.07 35.91
N ALA A 297 1.59 -14.33 36.18
CA ALA A 297 1.18 -15.19 37.29
C ALA A 297 1.72 -16.63 37.16
N LYS A 298 1.82 -17.16 35.94
CA LYS A 298 2.44 -18.47 35.69
C LYS A 298 3.94 -18.45 35.98
N LEU A 299 4.67 -17.45 35.47
CA LEU A 299 6.10 -17.31 35.71
C LEU A 299 6.41 -17.11 37.21
N LEU A 300 5.57 -16.34 37.90
CA LEU A 300 5.64 -16.17 39.36
C LEU A 300 5.33 -17.47 40.11
N ALA A 301 4.34 -18.25 39.65
CA ALA A 301 4.00 -19.55 40.24
C ALA A 301 5.07 -20.62 39.99
N GLU A 302 5.75 -20.57 38.84
CA GLU A 302 6.90 -21.41 38.51
C GLU A 302 8.17 -21.03 39.31
N GLY A 303 8.12 -19.94 40.10
CA GLY A 303 9.23 -19.47 40.92
C GLY A 303 10.41 -18.90 40.11
N ASN A 304 10.24 -18.70 38.81
CA ASN A 304 11.28 -18.19 37.92
C ASN A 304 11.32 -16.66 37.94
N LEU A 305 11.86 -16.10 39.03
CA LEU A 305 12.00 -14.65 39.23
C LEU A 305 12.92 -14.00 38.18
N GLU A 306 13.88 -14.75 37.63
CA GLU A 306 14.81 -14.28 36.59
C GLU A 306 14.11 -14.02 35.24
N ALA A 307 13.08 -14.81 34.90
CA ALA A 307 12.31 -14.60 33.68
C ALA A 307 11.42 -13.35 33.72
N LEU A 308 11.12 -12.82 34.91
CA LEU A 308 10.36 -11.59 35.10
C LEU A 308 11.25 -10.33 35.12
N ALA A 309 12.56 -10.50 35.27
CA ALA A 309 13.50 -9.38 35.24
C ALA A 309 13.44 -8.67 33.87
N PRO A 310 13.43 -7.32 33.83
CA PRO A 310 13.45 -6.58 32.58
C PRO A 310 14.62 -7.01 31.69
N LYS A 311 14.34 -7.40 30.45
CA LYS A 311 15.39 -7.78 29.51
C LYS A 311 16.20 -6.55 29.14
N VAL A 312 17.39 -6.42 29.74
CA VAL A 312 18.33 -5.35 29.40
C VAL A 312 18.72 -5.48 27.92
N PRO A 313 18.51 -4.44 27.09
CA PRO A 313 18.91 -4.45 25.69
C PRO A 313 20.41 -4.68 25.51
N LEU A 314 20.83 -5.35 24.43
CA LEU A 314 22.21 -5.75 24.19
C LEU A 314 23.20 -4.58 24.29
N GLN A 315 22.83 -3.41 23.80
CA GLN A 315 23.68 -2.22 23.80
C GLN A 315 23.86 -1.54 25.17
N GLN A 316 23.02 -1.87 26.15
CA GLN A 316 23.11 -1.36 27.52
C GLN A 316 23.79 -2.35 28.46
N GLN A 317 24.15 -3.54 27.97
CA GLN A 317 24.86 -4.55 28.75
C GLN A 317 26.35 -4.22 28.82
N SER A 318 26.95 -4.44 29.98
CA SER A 318 28.41 -4.32 30.23
C SER A 318 29.12 -5.68 30.21
N ILE A 319 28.43 -6.75 29.80
CA ILE A 319 28.98 -8.10 29.71
C ILE A 319 29.97 -8.16 28.55
N ASN A 320 31.12 -8.81 28.78
CA ASN A 320 32.14 -8.97 27.74
C ASN A 320 31.58 -9.74 26.54
N LEU A 321 31.88 -9.25 25.33
CA LEU A 321 31.59 -10.00 24.12
C LEU A 321 32.50 -11.23 24.04
N PRO A 322 32.01 -12.36 23.50
CA PRO A 322 32.83 -13.55 23.33
C PRO A 322 34.02 -13.27 22.40
N GLY A 323 35.20 -13.78 22.77
CA GLY A 323 36.43 -13.63 22.00
C GLY A 323 37.68 -14.00 22.80
N ASP A 324 38.14 -15.23 22.64
CA ASP A 324 39.35 -15.73 23.30
C ASP A 324 40.58 -15.56 22.41
N LYS A 325 41.73 -15.19 23.00
CA LYS A 325 42.96 -14.83 22.26
C LYS A 325 43.54 -15.96 21.39
N ASN A 326 43.25 -17.22 21.75
CA ASN A 326 43.67 -18.42 21.01
C ASN A 326 42.47 -19.30 20.64
N GLY A 327 41.30 -18.69 20.43
CA GLY A 327 40.06 -19.42 20.15
C GLY A 327 40.07 -20.14 18.79
N SER A 328 39.18 -21.14 18.65
CA SER A 328 38.97 -21.84 17.38
C SER A 328 38.45 -20.89 16.30
N VAL A 329 38.57 -21.27 15.02
CA VAL A 329 37.99 -20.50 13.90
C VAL A 329 36.48 -20.30 14.10
N LEU A 330 35.78 -21.32 14.62
CA LEU A 330 34.35 -21.23 14.93
C LEU A 330 34.05 -20.20 16.02
N ASP A 331 34.88 -20.13 17.06
CA ASP A 331 34.73 -19.16 18.14
C ASP A 331 34.94 -17.73 17.64
N ASN A 332 35.87 -17.54 16.71
CA ASN A 332 36.12 -16.26 16.06
C ASN A 332 34.95 -15.82 15.17
N ILE A 333 34.31 -16.75 14.44
CA ILE A 333 33.11 -16.48 13.66
C ILE A 333 31.95 -16.08 14.58
N ALA A 334 31.70 -16.86 15.64
CA ALA A 334 30.66 -16.55 16.62
C ALA A 334 30.91 -15.21 17.32
N ALA A 335 32.15 -14.88 17.65
CA ALA A 335 32.55 -13.58 18.18
C ALA A 335 32.25 -12.44 17.19
N ALA A 336 32.49 -12.66 15.89
CA ALA A 336 32.18 -11.69 14.85
C ALA A 336 30.67 -11.45 14.74
N ASP A 337 29.86 -12.50 14.78
CA ASP A 337 28.40 -12.41 14.74
C ASP A 337 27.85 -11.61 15.93
N LYS A 338 28.34 -11.86 17.15
CA LYS A 338 27.94 -11.08 18.34
C LYS A 338 28.33 -9.61 18.27
N ARG A 339 29.48 -9.29 17.68
CA ARG A 339 29.88 -7.90 17.41
C ARG A 339 28.96 -7.25 16.37
N GLU A 340 28.53 -8.00 15.36
CA GLU A 340 27.60 -7.53 14.34
C GLU A 340 26.19 -7.29 14.92
N GLU A 341 25.70 -8.19 15.79
CA GLU A 341 24.45 -8.05 16.54
C GLU A 341 24.45 -6.74 17.36
N LEU A 342 25.53 -6.46 18.11
CA LEU A 342 25.67 -5.21 18.86
C LEU A 342 25.66 -3.98 17.93
N ARG A 343 26.38 -4.04 16.80
CA ARG A 343 26.41 -2.93 15.82
C ARG A 343 25.01 -2.68 15.23
N LYS A 344 24.24 -3.73 14.95
CA LYS A 344 22.85 -3.64 14.46
C LYS A 344 21.94 -3.01 15.53
N ALA A 345 22.07 -3.42 16.80
CA ALA A 345 21.32 -2.85 17.92
C ALA A 345 21.61 -1.35 18.10
N MET A 346 22.89 -0.95 18.12
CA MET A 346 23.33 0.45 18.17
C MET A 346 22.83 1.28 16.99
N ARG A 347 22.65 0.66 15.81
CA ARG A 347 22.08 1.35 14.64
C ARG A 347 20.57 1.53 14.78
N LYS A 348 19.84 0.56 15.35
CA LYS A 348 18.40 0.67 15.62
C LYS A 348 18.14 1.84 16.58
N GLU A 349 18.90 1.94 17.67
CA GLU A 349 18.79 3.04 18.63
C GLU A 349 19.11 4.39 17.99
N ARG A 350 20.26 4.54 17.31
CA ARG A 350 20.60 5.80 16.63
C ARG A 350 19.54 6.25 15.63
N ARG A 351 18.94 5.32 14.88
CA ARG A 351 17.83 5.63 13.96
C ARG A 351 16.61 6.15 14.73
N ALA A 352 16.29 5.58 15.89
CA ALA A 352 15.21 6.06 16.73
C ALA A 352 15.51 7.47 17.28
N THR A 353 16.72 7.72 17.79
CA THR A 353 17.13 9.04 18.30
C THR A 353 17.11 10.11 17.20
N ILE A 354 17.54 9.76 15.98
CA ILE A 354 17.46 10.68 14.83
C ILE A 354 16.01 10.99 14.48
N LYS A 355 15.11 9.99 14.49
CA LYS A 355 13.68 10.22 14.23
C LYS A 355 13.04 11.10 15.30
N GLU A 356 13.32 10.82 16.57
CA GLU A 356 12.83 11.60 17.71
C GLU A 356 13.33 13.05 17.66
N SER A 357 14.63 13.25 17.48
CA SER A 357 15.21 14.60 17.38
C SER A 357 14.69 15.36 16.16
N ASN A 358 14.51 14.71 15.00
CA ASN A 358 13.88 15.33 13.83
C ASN A 358 12.42 15.70 14.11
N TYR A 359 11.67 14.81 14.77
CA TYR A 359 10.28 15.06 15.13
C TYR A 359 10.17 16.26 16.08
N LEU A 360 10.92 16.25 17.19
CA LEU A 360 10.95 17.33 18.19
C LEU A 360 11.46 18.65 17.62
N LYS A 361 12.35 18.63 16.62
CA LYS A 361 12.83 19.83 15.93
C LYS A 361 11.81 20.41 14.94
N SER A 362 10.94 19.56 14.40
CA SER A 362 9.89 19.96 13.45
C SER A 362 8.56 20.34 14.12
N MET A 363 8.43 20.02 15.42
CA MET A 363 7.32 20.40 16.30
C MET A 363 7.52 21.83 16.78
#